data_AF-A0A356N9P1-F1
#
_entry.id   AF-A0A356N9P1-F1
#
_cell.length_a   1.000
_cell.length_b   1.000
_cell.length_c   1.000
_cell.angle_alpha   90.00
_cell.angle_beta   90.00
_cell.angle_gamma   90.00
#
_symmetry.space_group_name_H-M   'P 1'
#
loop_
_entity.id
_entity.type
_entity.pdbx_description
1 polymer ?
#
loop_
_entity_poly.entity_id
_entity_poly.type
_entity_poly.pdbx_seq_one_letter_code
_entity_poly.pdbx_strand_id
1 'polypeptide(L)'
;MKKKGKIALIAVLCVVFCIGVVAGSMAGLASKAIDKQNPDEFLSKWMSYIRDDALLTNVVIAGSHDSGTQDMMWAAKTQDKTIKEQMTCGARYFDIRVQLKDNSMVIFHGPISGEAFEPIVDDIREFLQSNPSET
;
A
#
# COMPACT_ATOMS: atom_id res chain seq x y z
N MET A 1 -35.85 -8.95 36.82
CA MET A 1 -35.70 -9.53 35.45
C MET A 1 -35.94 -11.04 35.47
N LYS A 2 -36.76 -11.58 34.56
CA LYS A 2 -37.02 -13.03 34.43
C LYS A 2 -35.73 -13.77 34.04
N LYS A 3 -35.56 -15.03 34.48
CA LYS A 3 -34.35 -15.88 34.23
C LYS A 3 -33.85 -15.86 32.77
N LYS A 4 -34.79 -15.86 31.81
CA LYS A 4 -34.52 -15.75 30.37
C LYS A 4 -33.85 -14.42 29.98
N GLY A 5 -34.25 -13.31 30.60
CA GLY A 5 -33.65 -11.99 30.34
C GLY A 5 -32.22 -11.85 30.87
N LYS A 6 -31.87 -12.54 31.97
CA LYS A 6 -30.49 -12.59 32.47
C LYS A 6 -29.58 -13.40 31.54
N ILE A 7 -30.06 -14.53 31.02
CA ILE A 7 -29.31 -15.36 30.05
C ILE A 7 -29.08 -14.60 28.74
N ALA A 8 -30.11 -13.91 28.22
CA ALA A 8 -29.98 -13.10 27.02
C ALA A 8 -28.96 -11.96 27.21
N LEU A 9 -28.98 -11.28 28.36
CA LEU A 9 -28.02 -10.22 28.67
C LEU A 9 -26.58 -10.76 28.73
N ILE A 10 -26.36 -11.91 29.38
CA ILE A 10 -25.03 -12.54 29.46
C ILE A 10 -24.54 -12.93 28.07
N ALA A 11 -25.39 -13.53 27.23
CA ALA A 11 -25.02 -13.90 25.87
C ALA A 11 -24.60 -12.68 25.03
N VAL A 12 -25.35 -11.58 25.12
CA VAL A 12 -25.00 -10.31 24.45
C VAL A 12 -23.66 -9.78 24.96
N LEU A 13 -23.44 -9.76 26.27
CA LEU A 13 -22.18 -9.31 26.86
C LEU A 13 -21.00 -10.19 26.42
N CYS A 14 -21.17 -11.51 26.34
CA CYS A 14 -20.14 -12.42 25.84
C CYS A 14 -19.82 -12.16 24.37
N VAL A 15 -20.82 -11.93 23.52
CA VAL A 15 -20.60 -11.61 22.10
C VAL A 15 -19.86 -10.28 21.95
N VAL A 16 -20.27 -9.23 22.67
CA VAL A 16 -19.59 -7.93 22.65
C VAL A 16 -18.14 -8.06 23.14
N PHE A 17 -17.91 -8.82 24.20
CA PHE A 17 -16.57 -9.09 24.70
C PHE A 17 -15.70 -9.84 23.67
N CYS A 18 -16.25 -10.86 23.01
CA CYS A 18 -15.55 -11.59 21.95
C CYS A 18 -15.19 -10.68 20.77
N ILE A 19 -16.12 -9.83 20.33
CA ILE A 19 -15.86 -8.82 19.27
C ILE A 19 -14.75 -7.86 19.71
N GLY A 20 -14.78 -7.39 20.96
CA GLY A 20 -13.75 -6.51 21.50
C GLY A 20 -12.36 -7.14 21.54
N VAL A 21 -12.28 -8.42 21.95
CA VAL A 21 -11.01 -9.18 21.97
C VAL A 21 -10.49 -9.40 20.54
N VAL A 22 -11.35 -9.78 19.59
CA VAL A 22 -10.96 -9.98 18.19
C VAL A 22 -10.50 -8.68 17.55
N ALA A 23 -11.25 -7.58 17.73
CA ALA A 23 -10.89 -6.28 17.19
C ALA A 23 -9.55 -5.76 17.78
N GLY A 24 -9.34 -5.92 19.09
CA GLY A 24 -8.11 -5.53 19.76
C GLY A 24 -6.89 -6.34 19.30
N SER A 25 -7.06 -7.65 19.06
CA SER A 25 -5.98 -8.51 18.56
C SER A 25 -5.63 -8.23 17.10
N MET A 26 -6.60 -7.90 16.24
CA MET A 26 -6.34 -7.47 14.86
C MET A 26 -5.58 -6.14 14.79
N ALA A 27 -5.89 -5.18 15.68
CA ALA A 27 -5.19 -3.90 15.72
C ALA A 27 -3.71 -4.04 16.11
N GLY A 28 -3.37 -5.01 16.98
CA GLY A 28 -2.00 -5.29 17.40
C GLY A 28 -1.13 -6.00 16.34
N LEU A 29 -1.76 -6.69 15.38
CA LEU A 29 -1.07 -7.38 14.27
C LEU A 29 -0.91 -6.52 13.02
N ALA A 30 -1.70 -5.45 12.88
CA ALA A 30 -1.55 -4.47 11.81
C ALA A 30 -0.37 -3.54 12.12
N SER A 31 0.85 -4.07 12.11
CA SER A 31 2.05 -3.25 12.19
C SER A 31 2.22 -2.48 10.87
N LYS A 32 1.89 -1.19 10.89
CA LYS A 32 2.25 -0.28 9.80
C LYS A 32 3.74 0.03 9.92
N ALA A 33 4.56 -0.42 8.97
CA ALA A 33 5.87 0.16 8.78
C ALA A 33 5.65 1.57 8.22
N ILE A 34 5.84 2.59 9.05
CA ILE A 34 5.76 3.98 8.60
C ILE A 34 7.09 4.32 7.94
N ASP A 35 7.06 4.56 6.64
CA ASP A 35 8.23 5.03 5.91
C ASP A 35 8.47 6.51 6.20
N LYS A 36 9.50 6.77 7.01
CA LYS A 36 9.93 8.13 7.38
C LYS A 36 10.83 8.78 6.33
N GLN A 37 11.12 8.10 5.22
CA GLN A 37 11.86 8.68 4.11
C GLN A 37 11.04 9.82 3.51
N ASN A 38 11.67 10.97 3.33
CA ASN A 38 11.11 12.07 2.57
C ASN A 38 11.64 12.01 1.14
N PRO A 39 10.90 12.57 0.15
CA PRO A 39 11.42 12.79 -1.18
C PRO A 39 12.78 13.48 -1.16
N ASP A 40 13.73 12.93 -1.91
CA ASP A 40 15.11 13.39 -1.94
C ASP A 40 15.64 13.40 -3.39
N GLU A 41 16.45 14.41 -3.72
CA GLU A 41 16.94 14.57 -5.10
C GLU A 41 17.91 13.46 -5.49
N PHE A 42 18.78 13.04 -4.57
CA PHE A 42 19.71 11.94 -4.83
C PHE A 42 18.94 10.64 -5.08
N LEU A 43 17.94 10.33 -4.25
CA LEU A 43 17.09 9.14 -4.43
C LEU A 43 16.19 9.21 -5.65
N SER A 44 15.89 10.39 -6.18
CA SER A 44 15.15 10.52 -7.44
C SER A 44 15.99 10.11 -8.66
N LYS A 45 17.33 10.01 -8.51
CA LYS A 45 18.28 9.79 -9.62
C LYS A 45 19.37 8.77 -9.27
N TRP A 46 19.13 7.86 -8.32
CA TRP A 46 20.19 7.01 -7.77
C TRP A 46 20.73 6.00 -8.80
N MET A 47 19.95 5.63 -9.82
CA MET A 47 20.42 4.73 -10.86
C MET A 47 21.46 5.38 -11.78
N SER A 48 21.53 6.72 -11.84
CA SER A 48 22.57 7.45 -12.58
C SER A 48 24.02 7.18 -12.11
N TYR A 49 24.19 6.62 -10.91
CA TYR A 49 25.49 6.25 -10.36
C TYR A 49 25.89 4.79 -10.67
N ILE A 50 25.07 4.07 -11.43
CA ILE A 50 25.29 2.69 -11.86
C ILE A 50 25.68 2.70 -13.33
N ARG A 51 26.54 1.76 -13.74
CA ARG A 51 26.91 1.63 -15.16
C ARG A 51 25.70 1.15 -15.97
N ASP A 52 25.47 1.74 -17.13
CA ASP A 52 24.36 1.38 -18.04
C ASP A 52 24.37 -0.10 -18.49
N ASP A 53 25.54 -0.76 -18.45
CA ASP A 53 25.70 -2.18 -18.79
C ASP A 53 25.46 -3.14 -17.60
N ALA A 54 25.17 -2.61 -16.41
CA ALA A 54 24.83 -3.42 -15.25
C ALA A 54 23.45 -4.07 -15.45
N LEU A 55 23.39 -5.39 -15.34
CA LEU A 55 22.11 -6.11 -15.33
C LEU A 55 21.29 -5.69 -14.10
N LEU A 56 19.99 -5.45 -14.27
CA LEU A 56 19.07 -5.14 -13.15
C LEU A 56 19.13 -6.21 -12.05
N THR A 57 19.36 -7.48 -12.41
CA THR A 57 19.51 -8.59 -11.47
C THR A 57 20.73 -8.48 -10.55
N ASN A 58 21.69 -7.60 -10.88
CA ASN A 58 22.88 -7.34 -10.08
C ASN A 58 22.77 -6.03 -9.27
N VAL A 59 21.63 -5.35 -9.34
CA VAL A 59 21.36 -4.11 -8.61
C VAL A 59 20.46 -4.40 -7.42
N VAL A 60 20.77 -3.85 -6.26
CA VAL A 60 19.86 -3.86 -5.10
C VAL A 60 18.78 -2.81 -5.36
N ILE A 61 17.58 -3.25 -5.70
CA ILE A 61 16.46 -2.38 -6.04
C ILE A 61 15.45 -2.39 -4.89
N ALA A 62 15.15 -1.20 -4.36
CA ALA A 62 14.05 -1.02 -3.43
C ALA A 62 12.70 -1.13 -4.16
N GLY A 63 11.75 -1.84 -3.56
CA GLY A 63 10.41 -1.99 -4.10
C GLY A 63 9.33 -1.94 -3.04
N SER A 64 8.09 -1.78 -3.47
CA SER A 64 6.92 -1.74 -2.60
C SER A 64 5.89 -2.79 -2.99
N HIS A 65 5.28 -3.40 -1.97
CA HIS A 65 4.22 -4.41 -2.11
C HIS A 65 2.85 -3.75 -2.11
N ASP A 66 1.95 -4.17 -3.02
CA ASP A 66 0.64 -3.56 -3.23
C ASP A 66 0.74 -2.01 -3.29
N SER A 67 1.58 -1.52 -4.22
CA SER A 67 2.14 -0.16 -4.18
C SER A 67 1.11 0.96 -4.24
N GLY A 68 -0.01 0.75 -4.94
CA GLY A 68 -1.06 1.75 -5.18
C GLY A 68 -2.16 1.83 -4.12
N THR A 69 -1.89 1.39 -2.89
CA THR A 69 -2.92 1.27 -1.83
C THR A 69 -2.94 2.44 -0.84
N GLN A 70 -2.26 3.55 -1.14
CA GLN A 70 -2.07 4.66 -0.20
C GLN A 70 -3.36 5.28 0.33
N ASP A 71 -4.43 5.30 -0.48
CA ASP A 71 -5.73 5.87 -0.09
C ASP A 71 -6.73 4.81 0.39
N MET A 72 -6.32 3.53 0.47
CA MET A 72 -7.20 2.46 0.94
C MET A 72 -7.41 2.51 2.47
N MET A 73 -8.48 1.86 2.91
CA MET A 73 -8.73 1.66 4.33
C MET A 73 -7.64 0.83 5.01
N TRP A 74 -7.49 0.98 6.32
CA TRP A 74 -6.38 0.43 7.11
C TRP A 74 -6.11 -1.07 6.90
N ALA A 75 -7.14 -1.87 6.60
CA ALA A 75 -7.02 -3.31 6.40
C ALA A 75 -6.47 -3.70 5.00
N ALA A 76 -6.53 -2.79 4.02
CA ALA A 76 -6.03 -2.98 2.65
C ALA A 76 -4.87 -2.04 2.29
N LYS A 77 -4.55 -1.07 3.16
CA LYS A 77 -3.46 -0.11 2.96
C LYS A 77 -2.11 -0.71 3.34
N THR A 78 -1.21 -0.83 2.37
CA THR A 78 0.18 -1.28 2.58
C THR A 78 1.19 -0.15 2.46
N GLN A 79 0.86 0.91 1.73
CA GLN A 79 1.71 2.10 1.54
C GLN A 79 1.06 3.34 2.15
N ASP A 80 1.83 4.36 2.51
CA ASP A 80 1.33 5.67 2.93
C ASP A 80 1.71 6.83 2.00
N LYS A 81 2.47 6.53 0.94
CA LYS A 81 2.91 7.45 -0.11
C LYS A 81 2.29 7.08 -1.45
N THR A 82 2.02 8.07 -2.29
CA THR A 82 1.68 7.88 -3.71
C THR A 82 2.82 7.21 -4.48
N ILE A 83 2.55 6.65 -5.66
CA ILE A 83 3.60 6.04 -6.50
C ILE A 83 4.69 7.06 -6.86
N LYS A 84 4.30 8.31 -7.18
CA LYS A 84 5.23 9.41 -7.41
C LYS A 84 6.16 9.67 -6.23
N GLU A 85 5.61 9.72 -5.02
CA GLU A 85 6.39 9.90 -3.79
C GLU A 85 7.30 8.69 -3.50
N GLN A 86 6.83 7.47 -3.76
CA GLN A 86 7.66 6.27 -3.60
C GLN A 86 8.87 6.30 -4.55
N MET A 87 8.69 6.74 -5.81
CA MET A 87 9.80 6.93 -6.75
C MET A 87 10.78 8.02 -6.29
N THR A 88 10.31 9.14 -5.77
CA THR A 88 11.19 10.20 -5.23
C THR A 88 11.87 9.82 -3.92
N CYS A 89 11.35 8.79 -3.22
CA CYS A 89 12.01 8.12 -2.09
C CYS A 89 12.95 6.97 -2.52
N GLY A 90 13.09 6.69 -3.81
CA GLY A 90 14.06 5.75 -4.38
C GLY A 90 13.52 4.38 -4.80
N ALA A 91 12.23 4.10 -4.62
CA ALA A 91 11.65 2.83 -5.09
C ALA A 91 11.66 2.75 -6.62
N ARG A 92 12.01 1.59 -7.18
CA ARG A 92 12.01 1.31 -8.64
C ARG A 92 11.35 -0.03 -8.99
N TYR A 93 10.80 -0.74 -8.01
CA TYR A 93 10.00 -1.95 -8.24
C TYR A 93 8.63 -1.80 -7.59
N PHE A 94 7.56 -1.89 -8.37
CA PHE A 94 6.19 -1.65 -7.92
C PHE A 94 5.30 -2.87 -8.20
N ASP A 95 4.72 -3.43 -7.16
CA ASP A 95 3.65 -4.43 -7.27
C ASP A 95 2.31 -3.69 -7.45
N ILE A 96 1.95 -3.42 -8.72
CA ILE A 96 0.71 -2.74 -9.11
C ILE A 96 -0.33 -3.78 -9.52
N ARG A 97 -1.41 -3.88 -8.75
CA ARG A 97 -2.51 -4.82 -9.00
C ARG A 97 -3.74 -4.08 -9.50
N VAL A 98 -4.19 -4.44 -10.70
CA VAL A 98 -5.25 -3.74 -11.43
C VAL A 98 -6.38 -4.72 -11.75
N GLN A 99 -7.63 -4.26 -11.61
CA GLN A 99 -8.81 -4.99 -12.06
C GLN A 99 -9.70 -4.11 -12.93
N LEU A 100 -10.45 -4.73 -13.85
CA LEU A 100 -11.51 -4.06 -14.58
C LEU A 100 -12.79 -4.03 -13.74
N LYS A 101 -13.31 -2.84 -13.46
CA LYS A 101 -14.56 -2.64 -12.72
C LYS A 101 -15.35 -1.50 -13.37
N ASP A 102 -16.63 -1.75 -13.68
CA ASP A 102 -17.53 -0.76 -14.28
C ASP A 102 -16.92 -0.08 -15.54
N ASN A 103 -16.22 -0.86 -16.36
CA ASN A 103 -15.53 -0.42 -17.58
C ASN A 103 -14.34 0.55 -17.36
N SER A 104 -13.77 0.57 -16.15
CA SER A 104 -12.57 1.32 -15.79
C SER A 104 -11.53 0.42 -15.11
N MET A 105 -10.24 0.74 -15.28
CA MET A 105 -9.16 0.06 -14.58
C MET A 105 -8.92 0.71 -13.21
N VAL A 106 -8.99 -0.09 -12.14
CA VAL A 106 -8.82 0.39 -10.77
C VAL A 106 -7.81 -0.46 -10.02
N ILE A 107 -7.10 0.14 -9.08
CA ILE A 107 -6.24 -0.59 -8.14
C ILE A 107 -7.12 -1.44 -7.21
N PHE A 108 -6.63 -2.62 -6.82
CA PHE A 108 -7.31 -3.45 -5.84
C PHE A 108 -6.34 -4.16 -4.89
N HIS A 109 -6.84 -4.49 -3.71
CA HIS A 109 -6.18 -5.37 -2.75
C HIS A 109 -7.23 -6.30 -2.14
N GLY A 110 -7.20 -7.57 -2.56
CA GLY A 110 -8.19 -8.56 -2.17
C GLY A 110 -9.59 -8.14 -2.64
N PRO A 111 -10.60 -8.05 -1.76
CA PRO A 111 -11.96 -7.65 -2.15
C PRO A 111 -12.16 -6.12 -2.25
N ILE A 112 -11.15 -5.31 -1.94
CA ILE A 112 -11.27 -3.85 -1.85
C ILE A 112 -10.70 -3.20 -3.11
N SER A 113 -11.52 -2.42 -3.81
CA SER A 113 -11.10 -1.54 -4.90
C SER A 113 -10.68 -0.18 -4.36
N GLY A 114 -9.69 0.44 -5.00
CA GLY A 114 -9.22 1.79 -4.69
C GLY A 114 -9.35 2.72 -5.89
N GLU A 115 -8.36 3.60 -6.04
CA GLU A 115 -8.31 4.64 -7.05
C GLU A 115 -8.10 4.11 -8.48
N ALA A 116 -8.28 5.01 -9.45
CA ALA A 116 -8.03 4.75 -10.86
C ALA A 116 -6.55 4.37 -11.11
N PHE A 117 -6.32 3.50 -12.08
CA PHE A 117 -4.96 3.06 -12.44
C PHE A 117 -4.24 4.09 -13.34
N GLU A 118 -4.98 4.80 -14.19
CA GLU A 118 -4.42 5.70 -15.19
C GLU A 118 -3.52 6.80 -14.60
N PRO A 119 -3.88 7.49 -13.49
CA PRO A 119 -3.00 8.47 -12.87
C PRO A 119 -1.64 7.91 -12.43
N ILE A 120 -1.57 6.63 -12.02
CA ILE A 120 -0.31 5.97 -11.67
C ILE A 120 0.60 5.83 -12.89
N VAL A 121 0.03 5.53 -14.06
CA VAL A 121 0.79 5.44 -15.31
C VAL A 121 1.33 6.81 -15.71
N ASP A 122 0.54 7.85 -15.54
CA ASP A 122 0.95 9.22 -15.82
C ASP A 122 2.07 9.67 -14.86
N ASP A 123 1.97 9.36 -13.56
CA ASP A 123 3.02 9.62 -12.58
C ASP A 123 4.35 8.93 -12.95
N ILE A 124 4.31 7.66 -13.35
CA ILE A 124 5.49 6.91 -13.80
C ILE A 124 6.10 7.56 -15.04
N ARG A 125 5.27 7.93 -16.02
CA ARG A 125 5.73 8.59 -17.25
C ARG A 125 6.42 9.92 -16.95
N GLU A 126 5.80 10.78 -16.15
CA GLU A 126 6.36 12.08 -15.77
C GLU A 126 7.69 11.94 -15.02
N PHE A 127 7.76 10.95 -14.11
CA PHE A 127 8.96 10.69 -13.33
C PHE A 127 10.14 10.27 -14.22
N LEU A 128 9.92 9.32 -15.14
CA LEU A 128 10.96 8.85 -16.07
C LEU A 128 11.38 9.93 -17.07
N GLN A 129 10.44 10.77 -17.52
CA GLN A 129 10.76 11.94 -18.37
C GLN A 129 11.66 12.95 -17.64
N SER A 130 11.43 13.13 -16.33
CA SER A 130 12.20 14.07 -15.51
C SER A 130 13.53 13.48 -15.02
N ASN A 131 13.64 12.15 -14.97
CA ASN A 131 14.82 11.42 -14.48
C ASN A 131 15.19 10.30 -15.48
N PRO A 132 15.76 10.65 -16.66
CA PRO A 132 15.97 9.71 -17.75
C PRO A 132 17.06 8.65 -17.49
N SER A 133 17.77 8.73 -16.35
CA SER A 133 18.72 7.69 -15.89
C SER A 133 18.05 6.52 -15.18
N GLU A 134 16.77 6.65 -14.83
CA GLU A 134 16.04 5.66 -14.04
C GLU A 134 15.23 4.71 -14.96
N THR A 135 14.78 3.58 -14.40
CA THR A 135 13.91 2.61 -15.07
C THR A 135 12.85 2.03 -14.14
#